data_AF-A0A931YAV9-F1
#
_entry.id   AF-A0A931YAV9-F1
#
_cell.length_a   1.000
_cell.length_b   1.000
_cell.length_c   1.000
_cell.angle_alpha   90.00
_cell.angle_beta   90.00
_cell.angle_gamma   90.00
#
_symmetry.space_group_name_H-M   'P 1'
#
loop_
_entity.id
_entity.type
_entity.pdbx_description
1 polymer ?
#
loop_
_entity_poly.entity_id
_entity_poly.type
_entity_poly.pdbx_seq_one_letter_code
_entity_poly.pdbx_strand_id
1 'polypeptide(L)'
;MPTNFFFSLLIAFLLSFIATPLVRNFLVSHSLVEDPVKKQKKDKNSTATAAIPRGGGVPIFLGIIVAVLLFLPLDRQLISIIIALTLTLAVGIFDDLFDISPKLRLVTNITAAIIVVASGIGIAYISNPFGGVFDLSFIRIEFDWFGPHSIWLISDLLAIFWIVWCMNITGWSGGVEGQLPGFVGISALFIGLLGLKFSQDIQQWPVIILAGAVSGAYFGFLPFNFYPQTIMPGYSAKSLAGFSLGVLSILSGAKLATLFLLLAIPMLDAVFVIGRRYVQGRSLVKPDGQHLHHLLLRLGWSRQKIAILYWLVSLCLGLATLLFNTQQKLYVFILVIITFTASLIKIYRHI
;
A
#
# COMPACT_ATOMS: atom_id res chain seq x y z
N MET A 1 -7.00 5.21 25.21
CA MET A 1 -6.68 4.04 24.36
C MET A 1 -7.24 4.19 22.94
N PRO A 2 -8.57 4.33 22.68
CA PRO A 2 -9.08 4.74 21.35
C PRO A 2 -8.53 6.10 20.90
N THR A 3 -8.31 7.00 21.86
CA THR A 3 -7.64 8.29 21.67
C THR A 3 -6.26 8.16 21.03
N ASN A 4 -5.52 7.08 21.30
CA ASN A 4 -4.18 6.88 20.76
C ASN A 4 -4.20 6.64 19.25
N PHE A 5 -5.29 6.09 18.71
CA PHE A 5 -5.51 6.01 17.27
C PHE A 5 -5.49 7.41 16.64
N PHE A 6 -6.32 8.30 17.16
CA PHE A 6 -6.46 9.66 16.65
C PHE A 6 -5.20 10.50 16.90
N PHE A 7 -4.53 10.32 18.04
CA PHE A 7 -3.25 11.00 18.30
C PHE A 7 -2.13 10.50 17.40
N SER A 8 -2.01 9.19 17.18
CA SER A 8 -1.02 8.61 16.25
C SER A 8 -1.25 9.12 14.82
N LEU A 9 -2.52 9.16 14.38
CA LEU A 9 -2.92 9.75 13.11
C LEU A 9 -2.54 11.23 13.03
N LEU A 10 -2.91 12.03 14.04
CA LEU A 10 -2.66 13.46 14.05
C LEU A 10 -1.15 13.78 14.05
N ILE A 11 -0.36 13.08 14.86
CA ILE A 11 1.09 13.29 14.94
C ILE A 11 1.76 12.91 13.61
N ALA A 12 1.42 11.74 13.05
CA ALA A 12 1.96 11.32 11.77
C ALA A 12 1.55 12.28 10.63
N PHE A 13 0.30 12.78 10.66
CA PHE A 13 -0.18 13.80 9.73
C PHE A 13 0.64 15.08 9.82
N LEU A 14 0.78 15.65 11.02
CA LEU A 14 1.49 16.91 11.22
C LEU A 14 2.96 16.78 10.84
N LEU A 15 3.63 15.70 11.23
CA LEU A 15 5.03 15.47 10.91
C LEU A 15 5.26 15.30 9.41
N SER A 16 4.44 14.48 8.75
CA SER A 16 4.52 14.32 7.30
C SER A 16 4.21 15.64 6.58
N PHE A 17 3.19 16.38 7.02
CA PHE A 17 2.81 17.67 6.46
C PHE A 17 3.92 18.74 6.60
N ILE A 18 4.55 18.83 7.77
CA ILE A 18 5.65 19.78 8.04
C ILE A 18 6.94 19.36 7.33
N ALA A 19 7.27 18.06 7.33
CA ALA A 19 8.51 17.57 6.73
C ALA A 19 8.48 17.62 5.19
N THR A 20 7.30 17.50 4.57
CA THR A 20 7.17 17.47 3.11
C THR A 20 7.77 18.70 2.41
N PRO A 21 7.43 19.96 2.77
CA PRO A 21 8.05 21.13 2.15
C PRO A 21 9.54 21.23 2.42
N LEU A 22 10.03 20.77 3.58
CA LEU A 22 11.47 20.76 3.89
C LEU A 22 12.23 19.81 2.96
N VAL A 23 11.75 18.57 2.80
CA VAL A 23 12.31 17.58 1.89
C VAL A 23 12.23 18.06 0.45
N ARG A 24 11.08 18.60 0.02
CA ARG A 24 10.91 19.17 -1.32
C ARG A 24 11.95 20.25 -1.60
N ASN A 25 12.09 21.23 -0.71
CA ASN A 25 12.99 22.36 -0.92
C ASN A 25 14.46 21.89 -0.97
N PHE A 26 14.85 20.91 -0.14
CA PHE A 26 16.17 20.28 -0.18
C PHE A 26 16.44 19.60 -1.53
N LEU A 27 15.50 18.81 -2.04
CA LEU A 27 15.68 18.11 -3.32
C LEU A 27 15.76 19.10 -4.50
N VAL A 28 14.93 20.14 -4.49
CA VAL A 28 14.95 21.18 -5.53
C VAL A 28 16.27 21.97 -5.49
N SER A 29 16.76 22.36 -4.30
CA SER A 29 18.02 23.12 -4.20
C SER A 29 19.26 22.33 -4.66
N HIS A 30 19.21 21.01 -4.59
CA HIS A 30 20.26 20.12 -5.09
C HIS A 30 20.01 19.62 -6.52
N SER A 31 19.03 20.18 -7.24
CA SER A 31 18.64 19.77 -8.60
C SER A 31 18.26 18.27 -8.73
N LEU A 32 17.80 17.66 -7.64
CA LEU A 32 17.32 16.28 -7.58
C LEU A 32 15.85 16.22 -8.01
N VAL A 33 15.60 16.55 -9.27
CA VAL A 33 14.27 16.61 -9.87
C VAL A 33 14.11 15.63 -11.02
N GLU A 34 12.91 15.08 -11.15
CA GLU A 34 12.57 14.20 -12.24
C GLU A 34 12.06 14.99 -13.44
N ASP A 35 12.75 14.87 -14.57
CA ASP A 35 12.34 15.48 -15.84
C ASP A 35 11.30 14.58 -16.56
N PRO A 36 10.06 15.06 -16.75
CA PRO A 36 8.99 14.27 -17.39
C PRO A 36 9.30 13.91 -18.85
N VAL A 37 10.04 14.75 -19.58
CA VAL A 37 10.39 14.52 -20.99
C VAL A 37 11.39 13.37 -21.09
N LYS A 38 12.41 13.36 -20.22
CA LYS A 38 13.39 12.27 -20.17
C LYS A 38 12.71 10.94 -19.81
N LYS A 39 11.81 10.94 -18.83
CA LYS A 39 11.07 9.71 -18.47
C LYS A 39 10.13 9.23 -19.56
N GLN A 40 9.42 10.14 -20.23
CA GLN A 40 8.53 9.74 -21.31
C GLN A 40 9.30 9.04 -22.45
N LYS A 41 10.54 9.49 -22.73
CA LYS A 41 11.42 8.82 -23.70
C LYS A 41 11.85 7.42 -23.25
N LYS A 42 12.11 7.23 -21.94
CA LYS A 42 12.56 5.97 -21.35
C LYS A 42 11.45 4.92 -21.26
N ASP A 43 10.32 5.29 -20.65
CA ASP A 43 9.30 4.33 -20.20
C ASP A 43 7.94 4.48 -20.90
N LYS A 44 7.74 5.53 -21.70
CA LYS A 44 6.49 5.85 -22.43
C LYS A 44 5.22 5.93 -21.55
N ASN A 45 5.38 6.15 -20.25
CA ASN A 45 4.30 6.15 -19.26
C ASN A 45 4.39 7.34 -18.29
N SER A 46 5.17 8.37 -18.62
CA SER A 46 5.28 9.56 -17.78
C SER A 46 3.94 10.28 -17.73
N THR A 47 3.43 10.46 -16.53
CA THR A 47 2.24 11.27 -16.29
C THR A 47 2.61 12.66 -15.80
N ALA A 48 3.83 12.95 -15.34
CA ALA A 48 4.13 14.26 -14.76
C ALA A 48 4.15 15.38 -15.83
N THR A 49 3.66 16.56 -15.46
CA THR A 49 3.56 17.72 -16.37
C THR A 49 4.69 18.73 -16.23
N ALA A 50 5.48 18.64 -15.16
CA ALA A 50 6.60 19.53 -14.88
C ALA A 50 7.74 18.76 -14.19
N ALA A 51 8.93 19.35 -14.17
CA ALA A 51 10.08 18.80 -13.45
C ALA A 51 9.86 18.93 -11.94
N ILE A 52 9.73 17.79 -11.24
CA ILE A 52 9.28 17.73 -9.84
C ILE A 52 10.16 16.70 -9.10
N PRO A 53 10.58 16.95 -7.85
CA PRO A 53 11.38 16.00 -7.09
C PRO A 53 10.61 14.72 -6.75
N ARG A 54 11.33 13.59 -6.70
CA ARG A 54 10.87 12.34 -6.10
C ARG A 54 11.46 12.21 -4.70
N GLY A 55 10.61 11.96 -3.71
CA GLY A 55 11.09 11.79 -2.33
C GLY A 55 10.02 11.82 -1.26
N GLY A 56 8.74 11.64 -1.64
CA GLY A 56 7.62 11.64 -0.70
C GLY A 56 7.70 10.55 0.36
N GLY A 57 8.51 9.50 0.17
CA GLY A 57 8.69 8.47 1.19
C GLY A 57 9.36 8.96 2.46
N VAL A 58 10.27 9.96 2.39
CA VAL A 58 10.97 10.50 3.57
C VAL A 58 10.03 11.14 4.59
N PRO A 59 9.19 12.14 4.23
CA PRO A 59 8.28 12.75 5.20
C PRO A 59 7.22 11.75 5.72
N ILE A 60 6.77 10.83 4.86
CA ILE A 60 5.81 9.78 5.25
C ILE A 60 6.42 8.84 6.29
N PHE A 61 7.64 8.34 6.02
CA PHE A 61 8.35 7.46 6.94
C PHE A 61 8.60 8.14 8.29
N LEU A 62 9.04 9.40 8.27
CA LEU A 62 9.26 10.17 9.50
C LEU A 62 7.98 10.25 10.33
N GLY A 63 6.84 10.56 9.70
CA GLY A 63 5.54 10.59 10.37
C GLY A 63 5.16 9.24 10.97
N ILE A 64 5.35 8.14 10.23
CA ILE A 64 5.04 6.79 10.71
C ILE A 64 5.92 6.41 11.89
N ILE A 65 7.26 6.52 11.76
CA ILE A 65 8.21 6.07 12.77
C ILE A 65 8.06 6.83 14.08
N VAL A 66 7.97 8.16 14.02
CA VAL A 66 7.81 8.95 15.25
C VAL A 66 6.49 8.61 15.94
N ALA A 67 5.39 8.48 15.20
CA ALA A 67 4.11 8.12 15.79
C ALA A 67 4.14 6.72 16.45
N VAL A 68 4.69 5.69 15.79
CA VAL A 68 4.74 4.36 16.40
C VAL A 68 5.68 4.30 17.61
N LEU A 69 6.82 4.99 17.58
CA LEU A 69 7.76 5.02 18.72
C LEU A 69 7.18 5.75 19.95
N LEU A 70 6.27 6.70 19.74
CA LEU A 70 5.61 7.42 20.85
C LEU A 70 4.50 6.60 21.52
N PHE A 71 3.81 5.74 20.75
CA PHE A 71 2.58 5.09 21.22
C PHE A 71 2.68 3.57 21.38
N LEU A 72 3.71 2.92 20.85
CA LEU A 72 3.87 1.46 20.91
C LEU A 72 5.15 1.05 21.66
N PRO A 73 5.07 -0.01 22.48
CA PRO A 73 6.26 -0.59 23.10
C PRO A 73 7.14 -1.27 22.03
N LEU A 74 8.46 -1.18 22.21
CA LEU A 74 9.43 -1.86 21.36
C LEU A 74 9.48 -3.36 21.65
N ASP A 75 8.61 -4.12 21.00
CA ASP A 75 8.66 -5.58 20.98
C ASP A 75 9.34 -6.12 19.69
N ARG A 76 9.52 -7.44 19.62
CA ARG A 76 10.14 -8.12 18.47
C ARG A 76 9.44 -7.80 17.15
N GLN A 77 8.11 -7.72 17.15
CA GLN A 77 7.31 -7.48 15.96
C GLN A 77 7.47 -6.04 15.47
N LEU A 78 7.35 -5.06 16.36
CA LEU A 78 7.53 -3.65 16.04
C LEU A 78 8.96 -3.35 15.57
N ILE A 79 9.97 -3.91 16.24
CA ILE A 79 11.38 -3.77 15.81
C ILE A 79 11.55 -4.28 14.38
N SER A 80 10.97 -5.44 14.06
CA SER A 80 11.06 -6.03 12.73
C SER A 80 10.33 -5.19 11.68
N ILE A 81 9.17 -4.62 12.02
CA ILE A 81 8.45 -3.66 11.17
C ILE A 81 9.29 -2.40 10.92
N ILE A 82 9.92 -1.83 11.95
CA ILE A 82 10.77 -0.64 11.82
C ILE A 82 11.98 -0.93 10.92
N ILE A 83 12.66 -2.06 11.12
CA ILE A 83 13.80 -2.47 10.29
C ILE A 83 13.35 -2.62 8.83
N ALA A 84 12.24 -3.30 8.58
CA ALA A 84 11.72 -3.50 7.23
C ALA A 84 11.24 -2.19 6.58
N LEU A 85 10.57 -1.29 7.32
CA LEU A 85 10.23 0.05 6.84
C LEU A 85 11.48 0.85 6.48
N THR A 86 12.53 0.77 7.30
CA THR A 86 13.81 1.47 7.09
C THR A 86 14.50 0.95 5.83
N LEU A 87 14.56 -0.37 5.65
CA LEU A 87 15.07 -1.00 4.42
C LEU A 87 14.28 -0.53 3.19
N THR A 88 12.95 -0.55 3.30
CA THR A 88 12.03 -0.17 2.21
C THR A 88 12.21 1.30 1.83
N LEU A 89 12.36 2.20 2.81
CA LEU A 89 12.69 3.60 2.57
C LEU A 89 14.06 3.75 1.89
N ALA A 90 15.11 3.12 2.42
CA ALA A 90 16.47 3.27 1.93
C ALA A 90 16.58 2.84 0.46
N VAL A 91 16.05 1.67 0.12
CA VAL A 91 15.96 1.19 -1.27
C VAL A 91 15.06 2.09 -2.10
N GLY A 92 13.97 2.56 -1.50
CA GLY A 92 13.07 3.55 -2.05
C GLY A 92 13.76 4.81 -2.57
N ILE A 93 14.56 5.43 -1.70
CA ILE A 93 15.33 6.65 -2.00
C ILE A 93 16.38 6.33 -3.07
N PHE A 94 17.06 5.19 -2.94
CA PHE A 94 18.04 4.75 -3.92
C PHE A 94 17.40 4.57 -5.31
N ASP A 95 16.19 4.01 -5.39
CA ASP A 95 15.43 3.93 -6.63
C ASP A 95 15.00 5.30 -7.16
N ASP A 96 14.55 6.19 -6.28
CA ASP A 96 14.10 7.53 -6.67
C ASP A 96 15.22 8.34 -7.35
N LEU A 97 16.46 8.15 -6.88
CA LEU A 97 17.67 8.80 -7.40
C LEU A 97 18.27 8.10 -8.63
N PHE A 98 18.28 6.76 -8.65
CA PHE A 98 19.06 5.99 -9.63
C PHE A 98 18.24 5.11 -10.59
N ASP A 99 16.90 5.05 -10.46
CA ASP A 99 16.02 4.16 -11.22
C ASP A 99 16.52 2.70 -11.24
N ILE A 100 16.52 2.03 -10.10
CA ILE A 100 17.03 0.65 -10.01
C ILE A 100 16.15 -0.36 -10.77
N SER A 101 16.76 -1.49 -11.11
CA SER A 101 16.09 -2.52 -11.90
C SER A 101 14.87 -3.13 -11.15
N PRO A 102 13.80 -3.52 -11.87
CA PRO A 102 12.64 -4.20 -11.26
C PRO A 102 12.99 -5.50 -10.52
N LYS A 103 14.07 -6.18 -10.93
CA LYS A 103 14.56 -7.38 -10.23
C LYS A 103 15.09 -7.03 -8.84
N LEU A 104 15.88 -5.96 -8.73
CA LEU A 104 16.41 -5.52 -7.44
C LEU A 104 15.28 -5.06 -6.51
N ARG A 105 14.31 -4.29 -7.05
CA ARG A 105 13.07 -3.92 -6.35
C ARG A 105 12.33 -5.15 -5.79
N LEU A 106 12.20 -6.21 -6.58
CA LEU A 106 11.53 -7.44 -6.14
C LEU A 106 12.31 -8.15 -5.02
N VAL A 107 13.63 -8.28 -5.17
CA VAL A 107 14.49 -8.90 -4.14
C VAL A 107 14.37 -8.15 -2.82
N THR A 108 14.46 -6.82 -2.84
CA THR A 108 14.37 -6.00 -1.63
C THR A 108 12.99 -6.06 -0.98
N ASN A 109 11.92 -6.13 -1.78
CA ASN A 109 10.56 -6.31 -1.26
C ASN A 109 10.39 -7.68 -0.58
N ILE A 110 10.95 -8.74 -1.18
CA ILE A 110 10.96 -10.08 -0.57
C ILE A 110 11.74 -10.06 0.74
N THR A 111 12.92 -9.42 0.78
CA THR A 111 13.71 -9.28 2.01
C THR A 111 12.93 -8.55 3.11
N ALA A 112 12.28 -7.44 2.79
CA ALA A 112 11.45 -6.69 3.75
C ALA A 112 10.30 -7.55 4.31
N ALA A 113 9.64 -8.35 3.45
CA ALA A 113 8.59 -9.27 3.86
C ALA A 113 9.13 -10.40 4.76
N ILE A 114 10.28 -10.99 4.43
CA ILE A 114 10.92 -12.04 5.24
C ILE A 114 11.26 -11.51 6.64
N ILE A 115 11.80 -10.30 6.77
CA ILE A 115 12.15 -9.70 8.07
C ILE A 115 10.92 -9.67 9.01
N VAL A 116 9.76 -9.28 8.48
CA VAL A 116 8.52 -9.22 9.25
C VAL A 116 7.98 -10.61 9.56
N VAL A 117 7.95 -11.52 8.58
CA VAL A 117 7.42 -12.88 8.78
C VAL A 117 8.29 -13.67 9.77
N ALA A 118 9.61 -13.51 9.72
CA ALA A 118 10.54 -14.11 10.67
C ALA A 118 10.37 -13.61 12.12
N SER A 119 9.62 -12.52 12.34
CA SER A 119 9.25 -12.04 13.67
C SER A 119 8.01 -12.71 14.26
N GLY A 120 7.36 -13.60 13.49
CA GLY A 120 6.12 -14.29 13.86
C GLY A 120 4.86 -13.63 13.29
N ILE A 121 4.99 -12.63 12.42
CA ILE A 121 3.84 -12.02 11.72
C ILE A 121 3.48 -12.89 10.52
N GLY A 122 2.55 -13.83 10.72
CA GLY A 122 2.11 -14.80 9.71
C GLY A 122 0.58 -14.83 9.54
N ILE A 123 0.13 -15.55 8.51
CA ILE A 123 -1.30 -15.76 8.23
C ILE A 123 -1.69 -17.13 8.81
N ALA A 124 -2.04 -17.15 10.09
CA ALA A 124 -2.42 -18.37 10.80
C ALA A 124 -3.63 -19.08 10.15
N TYR A 125 -4.61 -18.30 9.70
CA TYR A 125 -5.83 -18.80 9.11
C TYR A 125 -6.43 -17.77 8.15
N ILE A 126 -7.36 -18.22 7.30
CA ILE A 126 -8.19 -17.35 6.46
C ILE A 126 -9.66 -17.60 6.78
N SER A 127 -10.44 -16.54 7.01
CA SER A 127 -11.88 -16.67 7.27
C SER A 127 -12.63 -17.20 6.04
N ASN A 128 -13.47 -18.23 6.24
CA ASN A 128 -14.35 -18.72 5.20
C ASN A 128 -15.66 -17.91 5.20
N PRO A 129 -16.06 -17.29 4.07
CA PRO A 129 -17.33 -16.57 3.99
C PRO A 129 -18.54 -17.46 4.29
N PHE A 130 -18.47 -18.76 4.04
CA PHE A 130 -19.58 -19.69 4.31
C PHE A 130 -19.55 -20.31 5.72
N GLY A 131 -18.62 -19.89 6.57
CA GLY A 131 -18.49 -20.34 7.96
C GLY A 131 -17.18 -21.09 8.23
N GLY A 132 -16.64 -20.92 9.45
CA GLY A 132 -15.37 -21.48 9.87
C GLY A 132 -14.14 -20.73 9.37
N VAL A 133 -12.97 -21.36 9.51
CA VAL A 133 -11.67 -20.83 9.07
C VAL A 133 -10.90 -21.91 8.32
N PHE A 134 -10.13 -21.50 7.32
CA PHE A 134 -9.11 -22.34 6.70
C PHE A 134 -7.82 -22.18 7.51
N ASP A 135 -7.48 -23.20 8.30
CA ASP A 135 -6.24 -23.23 9.07
C ASP A 135 -5.05 -23.46 8.13
N LEU A 136 -4.04 -22.59 8.21
CA LEU A 136 -2.82 -22.64 7.41
C LEU A 136 -1.59 -23.04 8.24
N SER A 137 -1.79 -23.30 9.54
CA SER A 137 -0.73 -23.59 10.50
C SER A 137 -0.37 -25.07 10.59
N PHE A 138 -0.86 -25.91 9.67
CA PHE A 138 -0.74 -27.38 9.76
C PHE A 138 0.66 -27.92 9.43
N ILE A 139 1.43 -27.26 8.56
CA ILE A 139 2.84 -27.64 8.30
C ILE A 139 3.75 -26.77 9.17
N ARG A 140 4.17 -27.32 10.30
CA ARG A 140 5.11 -26.66 11.22
C ARG A 140 6.46 -27.35 11.17
N ILE A 141 7.49 -26.56 10.91
CA ILE A 141 8.89 -26.98 11.05
C ILE A 141 9.42 -26.30 12.29
N GLU A 142 9.60 -27.09 13.35
CA GLU A 142 10.16 -26.63 14.60
C GLU A 142 11.68 -26.85 14.57
N PHE A 143 12.43 -25.84 15.00
CA PHE A 143 13.87 -25.93 15.16
C PHE A 143 14.30 -25.09 16.35
N ASP A 144 15.29 -25.57 17.08
CA ASP A 144 15.79 -24.94 18.29
C ASP A 144 17.22 -24.45 18.07
N TRP A 145 17.37 -23.50 17.14
CA TRP A 145 18.62 -22.77 16.94
C TRP A 145 18.43 -21.36 17.49
N PHE A 146 19.20 -21.01 18.53
CA PHE A 146 19.07 -19.76 19.29
C PHE A 146 17.71 -19.59 20.00
N GLY A 147 17.12 -20.69 20.45
CA GLY A 147 15.81 -20.73 21.13
C GLY A 147 14.71 -21.37 20.27
N PRO A 148 13.51 -21.59 20.84
CA PRO A 148 12.42 -22.25 20.16
C PRO A 148 11.90 -21.40 19.00
N HIS A 149 12.09 -21.90 17.77
CA HIS A 149 11.57 -21.29 16.56
C HIS A 149 10.66 -22.27 15.82
N SER A 150 9.61 -21.74 15.21
CA SER A 150 8.70 -22.51 14.37
C SER A 150 8.43 -21.76 13.07
N ILE A 151 8.63 -22.41 11.93
CA ILE A 151 8.22 -21.92 10.61
C ILE A 151 6.91 -22.59 10.24
N TRP A 152 5.91 -21.80 9.84
CA TRP A 152 4.64 -22.30 9.36
C TRP A 152 4.64 -22.19 7.85
N LEU A 153 5.22 -23.19 7.18
CA LEU A 153 5.71 -23.07 5.80
C LEU A 153 4.68 -22.42 4.84
N ILE A 154 3.43 -22.88 4.87
CA ILE A 154 2.38 -22.37 3.98
C ILE A 154 1.93 -20.96 4.41
N SER A 155 1.68 -20.75 5.70
CA SER A 155 1.33 -19.43 6.27
C SER A 155 2.39 -18.38 5.93
N ASP A 156 3.66 -18.71 6.11
CA ASP A 156 4.78 -17.79 5.95
C ASP A 156 5.04 -17.46 4.48
N LEU A 157 4.97 -18.46 3.59
CA LEU A 157 5.06 -18.23 2.15
C LEU A 157 3.90 -17.38 1.63
N LEU A 158 2.68 -17.62 2.12
CA LEU A 158 1.52 -16.81 1.77
C LEU A 158 1.65 -15.38 2.30
N ALA A 159 2.17 -15.20 3.52
CA ALA A 159 2.42 -13.88 4.10
C ALA A 159 3.47 -13.09 3.29
N ILE A 160 4.59 -13.74 2.93
CA ILE A 160 5.63 -13.13 2.08
C ILE A 160 5.04 -12.74 0.73
N PHE A 161 4.35 -13.66 0.07
CA PHE A 161 3.70 -13.39 -1.21
C PHE A 161 2.72 -12.24 -1.11
N TRP A 162 1.89 -12.23 -0.06
CA TRP A 162 0.89 -11.20 0.18
C TRP A 162 1.51 -9.81 0.35
N ILE A 163 2.52 -9.67 1.22
CA ILE A 163 3.19 -8.38 1.46
C ILE A 163 3.83 -7.89 0.15
N VAL A 164 4.56 -8.75 -0.56
CA VAL A 164 5.20 -8.41 -1.84
C VAL A 164 4.16 -8.04 -2.91
N TRP A 165 3.04 -8.75 -2.95
CA TRP A 165 1.91 -8.45 -3.83
C TRP A 165 1.37 -7.04 -3.54
N CYS A 166 1.07 -6.73 -2.28
CA CYS A 166 0.62 -5.41 -1.84
C CYS A 166 1.61 -4.30 -2.22
N MET A 167 2.92 -4.51 -2.02
CA MET A 167 3.99 -3.58 -2.42
C MET A 167 3.95 -3.26 -3.91
N ASN A 168 3.75 -4.27 -4.77
CA ASN A 168 3.71 -4.08 -6.22
C ASN A 168 2.41 -3.41 -6.70
N ILE A 169 1.24 -3.93 -6.32
CA ILE A 169 -0.05 -3.40 -6.82
C ILE A 169 -0.28 -1.96 -6.38
N THR A 170 0.12 -1.61 -5.15
CA THR A 170 -0.03 -0.26 -4.62
C THR A 170 0.88 0.70 -5.38
N GLY A 171 2.10 0.26 -5.71
CA GLY A 171 3.04 1.04 -6.51
C GLY A 171 2.58 1.28 -7.95
N TRP A 172 1.97 0.27 -8.59
CA TRP A 172 1.39 0.38 -9.93
C TRP A 172 0.15 1.29 -9.97
N SER A 173 -0.61 1.34 -8.87
CA SER A 173 -1.79 2.18 -8.73
C SER A 173 -1.50 3.64 -8.30
N GLY A 174 -0.25 4.10 -8.38
CA GLY A 174 0.15 5.49 -8.14
C GLY A 174 0.56 6.21 -9.42
N GLY A 175 -0.38 6.32 -10.37
CA GLY A 175 -0.14 6.83 -11.72
C GLY A 175 -0.51 8.29 -11.94
N VAL A 176 -1.47 8.83 -11.19
CA VAL A 176 -1.83 10.26 -11.21
C VAL A 176 -1.68 10.91 -9.85
N GLU A 177 -1.56 12.24 -9.86
CA GLU A 177 -1.36 13.10 -8.71
C GLU A 177 -2.48 12.94 -7.66
N GLY A 178 -2.11 12.69 -6.41
CA GLY A 178 -3.04 12.47 -5.29
C GLY A 178 -3.69 11.09 -5.22
N GLN A 179 -3.57 10.26 -6.27
CA GLN A 179 -4.19 8.93 -6.31
C GLN A 179 -3.72 8.05 -5.15
N LEU A 180 -2.40 7.79 -5.09
CA LEU A 180 -1.79 6.90 -4.12
C LEU A 180 -1.98 7.35 -2.66
N PRO A 181 -1.57 8.56 -2.25
CA PRO A 181 -1.69 8.96 -0.86
C PRO A 181 -3.13 8.96 -0.37
N GLY A 182 -4.11 9.28 -1.23
CA GLY A 182 -5.51 9.26 -0.83
C GLY A 182 -6.03 7.84 -0.57
N PHE A 183 -5.95 6.91 -1.52
CA PHE A 183 -6.50 5.56 -1.29
C PHE A 183 -5.73 4.80 -0.20
N VAL A 184 -4.42 5.02 -0.04
CA VAL A 184 -3.62 4.41 1.03
C VAL A 184 -4.04 4.98 2.39
N GLY A 185 -4.15 6.31 2.50
CA GLY A 185 -4.60 6.96 3.73
C GLY A 185 -6.00 6.52 4.16
N ILE A 186 -6.93 6.42 3.21
CA ILE A 186 -8.29 5.92 3.41
C ILE A 186 -8.28 4.43 3.82
N SER A 187 -7.50 3.59 3.13
CA SER A 187 -7.42 2.16 3.43
C SER A 187 -6.91 1.92 4.86
N ALA A 188 -5.82 2.61 5.24
CA ALA A 188 -5.28 2.52 6.59
C ALA A 188 -6.28 3.06 7.64
N LEU A 189 -6.97 4.17 7.35
CA LEU A 189 -8.02 4.71 8.22
C LEU A 189 -9.08 3.64 8.53
N PHE A 190 -9.64 3.00 7.50
CA PHE A 190 -10.68 1.99 7.69
C PHE A 190 -10.19 0.70 8.35
N ILE A 191 -8.94 0.29 8.14
CA ILE A 191 -8.34 -0.81 8.91
C ILE A 191 -8.28 -0.44 10.39
N GLY A 192 -7.84 0.78 10.73
CA GLY A 192 -7.81 1.28 12.10
C GLY A 192 -9.20 1.37 12.73
N LEU A 193 -10.18 1.96 12.02
CA LEU A 193 -11.58 2.04 12.46
C LEU A 193 -12.21 0.66 12.67
N LEU A 194 -11.89 -0.30 11.80
CA LEU A 194 -12.33 -1.68 11.98
C LEU A 194 -11.67 -2.33 13.20
N GLY A 195 -10.38 -2.06 13.44
CA GLY A 195 -9.66 -2.48 14.64
C GLY A 195 -10.32 -1.94 15.92
N LEU A 196 -10.78 -0.69 15.91
CA LEU A 196 -11.49 -0.10 17.06
C LEU A 196 -12.77 -0.86 17.44
N LYS A 197 -13.45 -1.55 16.50
CA LYS A 197 -14.60 -2.41 16.84
C LYS A 197 -14.22 -3.61 17.72
N PHE A 198 -12.97 -4.02 17.66
CA PHE A 198 -12.40 -5.13 18.42
C PHE A 198 -11.41 -4.63 19.49
N SER A 199 -11.50 -3.35 19.91
CA SER A 199 -10.55 -2.74 20.84
C SER A 199 -10.52 -3.34 22.25
N GLN A 200 -11.49 -4.21 22.56
CA GLN A 200 -11.47 -4.99 23.80
C GLN A 200 -10.37 -6.06 23.76
N ASP A 201 -9.97 -6.52 22.57
CA ASP A 201 -8.80 -7.37 22.38
C ASP A 201 -7.53 -6.52 22.38
N ILE A 202 -6.71 -6.72 23.41
CA ILE A 202 -5.47 -5.97 23.62
C ILE A 202 -4.50 -6.17 22.44
N GLN A 203 -4.56 -7.32 21.77
CA GLN A 203 -3.68 -7.63 20.64
C GLN A 203 -3.97 -6.75 19.41
N GLN A 204 -5.12 -6.07 19.36
CA GLN A 204 -5.47 -5.16 18.25
C GLN A 204 -4.83 -3.77 18.39
N TRP A 205 -4.36 -3.37 19.59
CA TRP A 205 -3.85 -2.01 19.81
C TRP A 205 -2.65 -1.62 18.92
N PRO A 206 -1.63 -2.48 18.73
CA PRO A 206 -0.54 -2.18 17.82
C PRO A 206 -1.00 -1.90 16.38
N VAL A 207 -1.97 -2.68 15.91
CA VAL A 207 -2.56 -2.54 14.57
C VAL A 207 -3.31 -1.23 14.43
N ILE A 208 -4.13 -0.88 15.42
CA ILE A 208 -4.91 0.35 15.43
C ILE A 208 -3.96 1.55 15.36
N ILE A 209 -2.94 1.60 16.22
CA ILE A 209 -2.00 2.73 16.30
C ILE A 209 -1.14 2.83 15.03
N LEU A 210 -0.65 1.71 14.49
CA LEU A 210 0.11 1.67 13.23
C LEU A 210 -0.78 2.11 12.04
N ALA A 211 -2.04 1.67 12.00
CA ALA A 211 -3.00 2.09 10.98
C ALA A 211 -3.28 3.60 11.04
N GLY A 212 -3.39 4.15 12.26
CA GLY A 212 -3.48 5.58 12.50
C GLY A 212 -2.26 6.32 11.95
N ALA A 213 -1.05 5.88 12.32
CA ALA A 213 0.21 6.45 11.85
C ALA A 213 0.33 6.46 10.33
N VAL A 214 0.05 5.33 9.68
CA VAL A 214 0.08 5.21 8.21
C VAL A 214 -0.97 6.13 7.59
N SER A 215 -2.21 6.10 8.07
CA SER A 215 -3.28 6.96 7.56
C SER A 215 -2.90 8.44 7.65
N GLY A 216 -2.45 8.87 8.83
CA GLY A 216 -2.01 10.23 9.10
C GLY A 216 -0.87 10.66 8.19
N ALA A 217 0.19 9.87 8.09
CA ALA A 217 1.36 10.21 7.28
C ALA A 217 1.02 10.38 5.79
N TYR A 218 0.19 9.51 5.22
CA TYR A 218 -0.23 9.64 3.82
C TYR A 218 -1.19 10.82 3.59
N PHE A 219 -2.10 11.09 4.53
CA PHE A 219 -2.93 12.30 4.47
C PHE A 219 -2.13 13.59 4.67
N GLY A 220 -1.08 13.59 5.48
CA GLY A 220 -0.19 14.74 5.65
C GLY A 220 0.62 15.05 4.39
N PHE A 221 0.97 14.02 3.61
CA PHE A 221 1.64 14.16 2.33
C PHE A 221 0.69 14.58 1.20
N LEU A 222 -0.59 14.19 1.28
CA LEU A 222 -1.58 14.35 0.20
C LEU A 222 -1.69 15.79 -0.36
N PRO A 223 -1.75 16.87 0.44
CA PRO A 223 -1.86 18.24 -0.08
C PRO A 223 -0.74 18.64 -1.03
N PHE A 224 0.46 18.09 -0.84
CA PHE A 224 1.63 18.39 -1.67
C PHE A 224 1.71 17.53 -2.94
N ASN A 225 0.98 16.41 -2.95
CA ASN A 225 0.93 15.48 -4.06
C ASN A 225 -0.35 15.61 -4.92
N PHE A 226 -1.42 16.19 -4.40
CA PHE A 226 -2.63 16.42 -5.18
C PHE A 226 -2.38 17.41 -6.32
N TYR A 227 -3.10 17.25 -7.43
CA TYR A 227 -2.84 18.04 -8.64
C TYR A 227 -3.12 19.54 -8.43
N PRO A 228 -2.19 20.45 -8.78
CA PRO A 228 -0.84 20.19 -9.33
C PRO A 228 0.18 19.80 -8.25
N GLN A 229 0.84 18.65 -8.41
CA GLN A 229 1.76 18.13 -7.39
C GLN A 229 3.05 18.97 -7.32
N THR A 230 3.60 19.14 -6.12
CA THR A 230 4.89 19.82 -5.87
C THR A 230 6.02 18.85 -5.50
N ILE A 231 5.67 17.61 -5.18
CA ILE A 231 6.59 16.51 -4.91
C ILE A 231 5.90 15.19 -5.27
N MET A 232 6.63 14.28 -5.90
CA MET A 232 6.13 12.96 -6.24
C MET A 232 6.30 11.99 -5.05
N PRO A 233 5.45 10.97 -4.92
CA PRO A 233 5.60 9.97 -3.86
C PRO A 233 6.94 9.24 -3.98
N GLY A 234 7.39 9.01 -5.22
CA GLY A 234 8.54 8.17 -5.51
C GLY A 234 8.27 6.68 -5.28
N TYR A 235 9.24 5.84 -5.62
CA TYR A 235 9.23 4.43 -5.24
C TYR A 235 9.35 4.26 -3.73
N SER A 236 10.02 5.18 -3.03
CA SER A 236 10.07 5.23 -1.57
C SER A 236 8.69 5.23 -0.92
N ALA A 237 7.79 6.16 -1.27
CA ALA A 237 6.45 6.14 -0.70
C ALA A 237 5.58 4.97 -1.20
N LYS A 238 5.78 4.52 -2.45
CA LYS A 238 5.01 3.42 -3.05
C LYS A 238 5.24 2.09 -2.34
N SER A 239 6.51 1.76 -2.11
CA SER A 239 6.91 0.54 -1.44
C SER A 239 6.52 0.55 0.04
N LEU A 240 6.69 1.67 0.74
CA LEU A 240 6.19 1.87 2.11
C LEU A 240 4.67 1.65 2.21
N ALA A 241 3.89 2.13 1.24
CA ALA A 241 2.43 2.05 1.26
C ALA A 241 1.97 0.60 1.20
N GLY A 242 2.44 -0.13 0.19
CA GLY A 242 2.03 -1.52 0.01
C GLY A 242 2.58 -2.45 1.09
N PHE A 243 3.79 -2.19 1.59
CA PHE A 243 4.33 -2.92 2.75
C PHE A 243 3.46 -2.70 3.98
N SER A 244 3.19 -1.44 4.34
CA SER A 244 2.43 -1.10 5.54
C SER A 244 1.01 -1.67 5.50
N LEU A 245 0.31 -1.54 4.36
CA LEU A 245 -1.03 -2.10 4.19
C LEU A 245 -1.02 -3.63 4.24
N GLY A 246 -0.04 -4.28 3.60
CA GLY A 246 0.15 -5.73 3.64
C GLY A 246 0.31 -6.23 5.08
N VAL A 247 1.25 -5.65 5.83
CA VAL A 247 1.51 -5.98 7.24
C VAL A 247 0.27 -5.72 8.12
N LEU A 248 -0.37 -4.56 7.98
CA LEU A 248 -1.58 -4.20 8.73
C LEU A 248 -2.71 -5.22 8.52
N SER A 249 -2.91 -5.70 7.29
CA SER A 249 -3.96 -6.67 7.00
C SER A 249 -3.72 -8.05 7.62
N ILE A 250 -2.44 -8.46 7.75
CA ILE A 250 -2.06 -9.70 8.43
C ILE A 250 -2.26 -9.53 9.94
N LEU A 251 -1.70 -8.48 10.54
CA LEU A 251 -1.78 -8.22 11.97
C LEU A 251 -3.23 -8.05 12.47
N SER A 252 -4.13 -7.50 11.64
CA SER A 252 -5.53 -7.32 11.99
C SER A 252 -6.36 -8.62 12.11
N GLY A 253 -5.70 -9.79 12.17
CA GLY A 253 -6.31 -11.12 12.24
C GLY A 253 -6.57 -11.72 10.86
N ALA A 254 -5.61 -11.61 9.94
CA ALA A 254 -5.71 -12.08 8.55
C ALA A 254 -6.97 -11.58 7.82
N LYS A 255 -7.32 -10.31 8.01
CA LYS A 255 -8.42 -9.64 7.31
C LYS A 255 -8.03 -9.28 5.87
N LEU A 256 -7.42 -10.24 5.16
CA LEU A 256 -7.01 -10.12 3.76
C LEU A 256 -8.20 -9.69 2.88
N ALA A 257 -9.38 -10.28 3.12
CA ALA A 257 -10.63 -9.92 2.43
C ALA A 257 -11.02 -8.44 2.62
N THR A 258 -10.75 -7.87 3.79
CA THR A 258 -10.98 -6.43 4.06
C THR A 258 -10.01 -5.59 3.22
N LEU A 259 -8.72 -5.94 3.17
CA LEU A 259 -7.76 -5.20 2.36
C LEU A 259 -8.02 -5.38 0.85
N PHE A 260 -8.46 -6.57 0.40
CA PHE A 260 -8.92 -6.80 -0.97
C PHE A 260 -10.03 -5.83 -1.37
N LEU A 261 -11.01 -5.63 -0.51
CA LEU A 261 -12.09 -4.66 -0.75
C LEU A 261 -11.56 -3.22 -0.76
N LEU A 262 -10.74 -2.84 0.22
CA LEU A 262 -10.19 -1.47 0.30
C LEU A 262 -9.31 -1.13 -0.91
N LEU A 263 -8.55 -2.12 -1.41
CA LEU A 263 -7.68 -1.99 -2.58
C LEU A 263 -8.31 -2.55 -3.86
N ALA A 264 -9.64 -2.68 -3.93
CA ALA A 264 -10.29 -3.40 -5.03
C ALA A 264 -9.90 -2.84 -6.41
N ILE A 265 -9.84 -1.51 -6.58
CA ILE A 265 -9.41 -0.93 -7.85
C ILE A 265 -7.95 -1.29 -8.18
N PRO A 266 -6.93 -0.98 -7.33
CA PRO A 266 -5.55 -1.42 -7.56
C PRO A 266 -5.41 -2.92 -7.83
N MET A 267 -6.10 -3.76 -7.06
CA MET A 267 -6.06 -5.22 -7.15
C MET A 267 -6.58 -5.70 -8.51
N LEU A 268 -7.78 -5.25 -8.89
CA LEU A 268 -8.42 -5.67 -10.13
C LEU A 268 -7.71 -5.12 -11.37
N ASP A 269 -7.21 -3.89 -11.30
CA ASP A 269 -6.40 -3.31 -12.38
C ASP A 269 -5.11 -4.11 -12.60
N ALA A 270 -4.40 -4.48 -11.52
CA ALA A 270 -3.21 -5.32 -11.59
C ALA A 270 -3.52 -6.71 -12.19
N VAL A 271 -4.57 -7.39 -11.72
CA VAL A 271 -4.99 -8.70 -12.23
C VAL A 271 -5.34 -8.61 -13.71
N PHE A 272 -6.11 -7.59 -14.12
CA PHE A 272 -6.50 -7.40 -15.51
C PHE A 272 -5.29 -7.15 -16.41
N VAL A 273 -4.39 -6.25 -16.00
CA VAL A 273 -3.17 -5.93 -16.76
C VAL A 273 -2.27 -7.15 -16.91
N ILE A 274 -2.05 -7.91 -15.83
CA ILE A 274 -1.25 -9.15 -15.86
C ILE A 274 -1.91 -10.20 -16.76
N GLY A 275 -3.22 -10.44 -16.60
CA GLY A 275 -3.95 -11.42 -17.40
C GLY A 275 -3.92 -11.10 -18.89
N ARG A 276 -4.11 -9.83 -19.26
CA ARG A 276 -3.97 -9.37 -20.64
C ARG A 276 -2.56 -9.61 -21.18
N ARG A 277 -1.50 -9.27 -20.41
CA ARG A 277 -0.11 -9.49 -20.83
C ARG A 277 0.17 -10.98 -21.05
N TYR A 278 -0.33 -11.84 -20.18
CA TYR A 278 -0.22 -13.29 -20.31
C TYR A 278 -0.86 -13.81 -21.60
N VAL A 279 -2.12 -13.43 -21.88
CA VAL A 279 -2.83 -13.82 -23.12
C VAL A 279 -2.13 -13.32 -24.38
N GLN A 280 -1.49 -12.15 -24.32
CA GLN A 280 -0.74 -11.57 -25.44
C GLN A 280 0.70 -12.11 -25.59
N GLY A 281 1.15 -13.04 -24.74
CA GLY A 281 2.52 -13.55 -24.73
C GLY A 281 3.58 -12.48 -24.42
N ARG A 282 3.19 -11.39 -23.75
CA ARG A 282 4.08 -10.27 -23.42
C ARG A 282 4.71 -10.46 -22.04
N SER A 283 5.87 -9.83 -21.83
CA SER A 283 6.53 -9.82 -20.52
C SER A 283 5.63 -9.20 -19.45
N LEU A 284 5.42 -9.93 -18.34
CA LEU A 284 4.61 -9.47 -17.21
C LEU A 284 5.22 -8.27 -16.48
N VAL A 285 6.53 -8.09 -16.57
CA VAL A 285 7.32 -7.14 -15.76
C VAL A 285 7.58 -5.83 -16.50
N LYS A 286 7.37 -5.78 -17.82
CA LYS A 286 7.58 -4.55 -18.60
C LYS A 286 6.46 -3.54 -18.32
N PRO A 287 6.78 -2.26 -18.03
CA PRO A 287 5.77 -1.21 -17.92
C PRO A 287 4.96 -1.07 -19.21
N ASP A 288 3.65 -0.87 -19.09
CA ASP A 288 2.80 -0.43 -20.19
C ASP A 288 1.85 0.69 -19.73
N GLY A 289 1.42 1.53 -20.66
CA GLY A 289 0.50 2.64 -20.39
C GLY A 289 -0.96 2.20 -20.40
N GLN A 290 -1.29 1.01 -19.88
CA GLN A 290 -2.63 0.41 -20.00
C GLN A 290 -3.26 0.02 -18.66
N HIS A 291 -2.76 0.59 -17.57
CA HIS A 291 -3.47 0.63 -16.29
C HIS A 291 -4.68 1.58 -16.39
N LEU A 292 -5.70 1.36 -15.55
CA LEU A 292 -6.97 2.09 -15.59
C LEU A 292 -6.79 3.61 -15.64
N HIS A 293 -5.86 4.17 -14.85
CA HIS A 293 -5.62 5.61 -14.83
C HIS A 293 -5.14 6.15 -16.19
N HIS A 294 -4.31 5.41 -16.93
CA HIS A 294 -3.91 5.79 -18.28
C HIS A 294 -5.07 5.71 -19.26
N LEU A 295 -5.94 4.70 -19.14
CA LEU A 295 -7.11 4.56 -19.99
C LEU A 295 -8.10 5.72 -19.76
N LEU A 296 -8.34 6.09 -18.51
CA LEU A 296 -9.20 7.23 -18.15
C LEU A 296 -8.61 8.56 -18.66
N LEU A 297 -7.29 8.75 -18.58
CA LEU A 297 -6.62 9.92 -19.16
C LEU A 297 -6.83 9.99 -20.69
N ARG A 298 -6.76 8.86 -21.41
CA ARG A 298 -7.02 8.82 -22.86
C ARG A 298 -8.46 9.14 -23.22
N LEU A 299 -9.41 8.81 -22.35
CA LEU A 299 -10.81 9.22 -22.48
C LEU A 299 -11.06 10.70 -22.12
N GLY A 300 -10.01 11.48 -21.81
CA GLY A 300 -10.12 12.90 -21.49
C GLY A 300 -10.49 13.20 -20.05
N TRP A 301 -10.43 12.22 -19.13
CA TRP A 301 -10.63 12.52 -17.70
C TRP A 301 -9.48 13.35 -17.15
N SER A 302 -9.79 14.32 -16.29
CA SER A 302 -8.76 15.06 -15.57
C SER A 302 -8.14 14.22 -14.45
N ARG A 303 -6.87 14.49 -14.13
CA ARG A 303 -6.10 13.79 -13.08
C ARG A 303 -6.81 13.84 -11.73
N GLN A 304 -7.38 15.01 -11.39
CA GLN A 304 -8.16 15.21 -10.17
C GLN A 304 -9.38 14.30 -10.13
N LYS A 305 -10.14 14.19 -11.23
CA LYS A 305 -11.30 13.28 -11.32
C LYS A 305 -10.89 11.83 -11.10
N ILE A 306 -9.76 11.41 -11.66
CA ILE A 306 -9.24 10.05 -11.47
C ILE A 306 -8.82 9.82 -10.02
N ALA A 307 -8.10 10.75 -9.38
CA ALA A 307 -7.73 10.64 -7.97
C ALA A 307 -8.98 10.56 -7.06
N ILE A 308 -9.94 11.47 -7.25
CA ILE A 308 -11.19 11.51 -6.49
C ILE A 308 -12.00 10.23 -6.69
N LEU A 309 -12.05 9.66 -7.90
CA LEU A 309 -12.69 8.37 -8.16
C LEU A 309 -12.10 7.27 -7.27
N TYR A 310 -10.77 7.17 -7.19
CA TYR A 310 -10.11 6.19 -6.32
C TYR A 310 -10.45 6.41 -4.86
N TRP A 311 -10.49 7.67 -4.41
CA TRP A 311 -10.82 8.01 -3.02
C TRP A 311 -12.27 7.66 -2.69
N LEU A 312 -13.23 8.05 -3.53
CA LEU A 312 -14.65 7.77 -3.33
C LEU A 312 -14.92 6.27 -3.31
N VAL A 313 -14.35 5.50 -4.22
CA VAL A 313 -14.52 4.04 -4.21
C VAL A 313 -13.88 3.44 -2.95
N SER A 314 -12.68 3.88 -2.56
CA SER A 314 -12.05 3.41 -1.32
C SER A 314 -12.86 3.76 -0.07
N LEU A 315 -13.49 4.94 -0.03
CA LEU A 315 -14.39 5.37 1.04
C LEU A 315 -15.64 4.48 1.09
N CYS A 316 -16.31 4.26 -0.05
CA CYS A 316 -17.51 3.42 -0.13
C CYS A 316 -17.23 1.98 0.28
N LEU A 317 -16.13 1.40 -0.22
CA LEU A 317 -15.72 0.04 0.14
C LEU A 317 -15.24 -0.04 1.58
N GLY A 318 -14.57 1.00 2.09
CA GLY A 318 -14.25 1.12 3.51
C GLY A 318 -15.49 1.11 4.40
N LEU A 319 -16.52 1.88 4.07
CA LEU A 319 -17.80 1.85 4.78
C LEU A 319 -18.44 0.45 4.74
N ALA A 320 -18.42 -0.21 3.58
CA ALA A 320 -18.88 -1.58 3.45
C ALA A 320 -18.11 -2.54 4.37
N THR A 321 -16.80 -2.37 4.55
CA THR A 321 -16.02 -3.21 5.48
C THR A 321 -16.41 -3.05 6.95
N LEU A 322 -16.93 -1.88 7.34
CA LEU A 322 -17.42 -1.62 8.69
C LEU A 322 -18.84 -2.14 8.88
N LEU A 323 -19.71 -1.95 7.90
CA LEU A 323 -21.15 -2.21 8.04
C LEU A 323 -21.55 -3.66 7.77
N PHE A 324 -20.80 -4.36 6.92
CA PHE A 324 -21.18 -5.68 6.44
C PHE A 324 -20.44 -6.83 7.12
N ASN A 325 -21.09 -7.97 7.20
CA ASN A 325 -20.49 -9.23 7.65
C ASN A 325 -19.64 -9.89 6.54
N THR A 326 -18.98 -11.01 6.83
CA THR A 326 -18.07 -11.69 5.89
C THR A 326 -18.76 -12.10 4.57
N GLN A 327 -19.99 -12.61 4.62
CA GLN A 327 -20.74 -13.01 3.42
C GLN A 327 -21.13 -11.80 2.56
N GLN A 328 -21.65 -10.76 3.19
CA GLN A 328 -22.03 -9.52 2.51
C GLN A 328 -20.80 -8.83 1.88
N LYS A 329 -19.65 -8.87 2.55
CA LYS A 329 -18.37 -8.41 1.98
C LYS A 329 -18.00 -9.17 0.70
N LEU A 330 -18.21 -10.49 0.67
CA LEU A 330 -18.01 -11.29 -0.54
C LEU A 330 -18.96 -10.85 -1.67
N TYR A 331 -20.23 -10.61 -1.38
CA TYR A 331 -21.20 -10.13 -2.39
C TYR A 331 -20.81 -8.76 -2.95
N VAL A 332 -20.39 -7.83 -2.08
CA VAL A 332 -19.85 -6.53 -2.51
C VAL A 332 -18.63 -6.71 -3.39
N PHE A 333 -17.71 -7.61 -3.03
CA PHE A 333 -16.51 -7.88 -3.83
C PHE A 333 -16.87 -8.40 -5.24
N ILE A 334 -17.81 -9.34 -5.34
CA ILE A 334 -18.30 -9.87 -6.63
C ILE A 334 -18.93 -8.73 -7.46
N LEU A 335 -19.76 -7.88 -6.84
CA LEU A 335 -20.37 -6.73 -7.52
C LEU A 335 -19.30 -5.76 -8.05
N VAL A 336 -18.24 -5.50 -7.27
CA VAL A 336 -17.12 -4.66 -7.71
C VAL A 336 -16.40 -5.29 -8.90
N ILE A 337 -16.15 -6.60 -8.90
CA ILE A 337 -15.56 -7.30 -10.05
C ILE A 337 -16.41 -7.11 -11.31
N ILE A 338 -17.73 -7.33 -11.20
CA ILE A 338 -18.64 -7.23 -12.34
C ILE A 338 -18.66 -5.80 -12.89
N THR A 339 -18.85 -4.81 -12.01
CA THR A 339 -18.92 -3.38 -12.41
C THR A 339 -17.60 -2.87 -12.96
N PHE A 340 -16.47 -3.26 -12.37
CA PHE A 340 -15.13 -2.93 -12.87
C PHE A 340 -14.90 -3.53 -14.26
N THR A 341 -15.22 -4.80 -14.45
CA THR A 341 -15.05 -5.50 -15.74
C THR A 341 -15.95 -4.88 -16.82
N ALA A 342 -17.22 -4.61 -16.51
CA ALA A 342 -18.14 -3.94 -17.43
C ALA A 342 -17.63 -2.54 -17.83
N SER A 343 -17.10 -1.79 -16.86
CA SER A 343 -16.50 -0.47 -17.09
C SER A 343 -15.28 -0.56 -18.00
N LEU A 344 -14.38 -1.52 -17.76
CA LEU A 344 -13.21 -1.74 -18.63
C LEU A 344 -13.63 -2.11 -20.05
N ILE A 345 -14.57 -3.04 -20.24
CA ILE A 345 -15.08 -3.41 -21.57
C ILE A 345 -15.61 -2.16 -22.29
N LYS A 346 -16.39 -1.32 -21.60
CA LYS A 346 -16.89 -0.07 -22.18
C LYS A 346 -15.76 0.89 -22.56
N ILE A 347 -14.77 1.07 -21.70
CA ILE A 347 -13.59 1.91 -21.96
C ILE A 347 -12.83 1.42 -23.21
N TYR A 348 -12.55 0.13 -23.32
CA TYR A 348 -11.87 -0.46 -24.47
C TYR A 348 -12.67 -0.41 -25.77
N ARG A 349 -14.00 -0.24 -25.72
CA ARG A 349 -14.81 0.00 -26.93
C ARG A 349 -14.75 1.44 -27.42
N HIS A 350 -14.36 2.38 -26.56
CA HIS A 350 -14.29 3.81 -26.88
C HIS A 350 -12.89 4.30 -27.25
N ILE A 351 -11.83 3.54 -26.92
CA ILE A 351 -10.44 3.79 -27.31
C ILE A 351 -10.10 2.89 -28.49
#